data_AF-A0AAV5TT08-F1
#
_entry.id   AF-A0AAV5TT08-F1
#
_cell.length_a   1.000
_cell.length_b   1.000
_cell.length_c   1.000
_cell.angle_alpha   90.00
_cell.angle_beta   90.00
_cell.angle_gamma   90.00
#
_symmetry.space_group_name_H-M   'P 1'
#
loop_
_entity.id
_entity.type
_entity.pdbx_description
1 polymer ?
#
loop_
_entity_poly.entity_id
_entity_poly.type
_entity_poly.pdbx_seq_one_letter_code
_entity_poly.pdbx_strand_id
1 'polypeptide(L)'
;QNDRFVREGNPAARIPVLVHGERVITESLAIIEYIDETFPGPSLLPSDPFILAKSRAIALHIASGIQPLQNVRVLEKTEQIAGRGGKQEWANYWMRLGLAELETMLVKTAGKYCVGDEIIIADTCVPSIVEREK
;
A
#
# COMPACT_ATOMS: atom_id res chain seq x y z
N GLN A 1 23.11 -11.77 5.08
CA GLN A 1 22.53 -12.17 3.76
C GLN A 1 21.57 -11.13 3.18
N ASN A 2 20.71 -10.46 3.98
CA ASN A 2 19.79 -9.42 3.48
C ASN A 2 20.43 -8.14 2.89
N ASP A 3 21.68 -7.84 3.22
CA ASP A 3 22.31 -6.55 2.89
C ASP A 3 22.81 -6.45 1.43
N ARG A 4 23.10 -7.60 0.78
CA ARG A 4 23.61 -7.61 -0.61
C ARG A 4 22.52 -7.26 -1.63
N PHE A 5 21.31 -7.83 -1.47
CA PHE A 5 20.22 -7.67 -2.43
C PHE A 5 19.54 -6.29 -2.36
N VAL A 6 19.49 -5.69 -1.16
CA VAL A 6 19.04 -4.30 -0.99
C VAL A 6 19.97 -3.35 -1.74
N ARG A 7 21.28 -3.61 -1.75
CA ARG A 7 22.27 -2.70 -2.38
C ARG A 7 22.39 -2.88 -3.89
N GLU A 8 22.26 -4.09 -4.42
CA GLU A 8 22.46 -4.38 -5.86
C GLU A 8 21.17 -4.26 -6.69
N GLY A 9 19.99 -4.49 -6.09
CA GLY A 9 18.69 -4.50 -6.81
C GLY A 9 17.65 -3.48 -6.33
N ASN A 10 17.91 -2.76 -5.24
CA ASN A 10 17.00 -1.75 -4.69
C ASN A 10 17.77 -0.45 -4.36
N PRO A 11 18.06 0.37 -5.38
CA PRO A 11 18.81 1.61 -5.21
C PRO A 11 18.17 2.57 -4.19
N ALA A 12 16.86 2.46 -3.97
CA ALA A 12 16.11 3.30 -3.04
C ALA A 12 16.23 2.87 -1.57
N ALA A 13 16.78 1.68 -1.29
CA ALA A 13 16.80 1.05 0.03
C ALA A 13 15.39 1.01 0.68
N ARG A 14 14.36 0.72 -0.13
CA ARG A 14 12.95 0.63 0.28
C ARG A 14 12.48 -0.81 0.28
N ILE A 15 11.94 -1.28 1.39
CA ILE A 15 11.25 -2.56 1.45
C ILE A 15 9.78 -2.38 1.03
N PRO A 16 9.11 -3.41 0.47
CA PRO A 16 9.61 -4.77 0.19
C PRO A 16 10.40 -4.90 -1.14
N VAL A 17 11.14 -6.00 -1.26
CA VAL A 17 11.81 -6.46 -2.49
C VAL A 17 11.53 -7.95 -2.66
N LEU A 18 11.08 -8.37 -3.84
CA LEU A 18 10.93 -9.77 -4.21
C LEU A 18 12.10 -10.20 -5.11
N VAL A 19 12.71 -11.34 -4.78
CA VAL A 19 13.73 -11.99 -5.63
C VAL A 19 13.18 -13.32 -6.11
N HIS A 20 13.05 -13.49 -7.42
CA HIS A 20 12.59 -14.73 -8.06
C HIS A 20 13.63 -15.18 -9.10
N GLY A 21 14.51 -16.10 -8.69
CA GLY A 21 15.69 -16.46 -9.47
C GLY A 21 16.62 -15.26 -9.61
N GLU A 22 16.92 -14.86 -10.85
CA GLU A 22 17.74 -13.69 -11.18
C GLU A 22 16.92 -12.38 -11.29
N ARG A 23 15.59 -12.46 -11.14
CA ARG A 23 14.70 -11.29 -11.28
C ARG A 23 14.55 -10.60 -9.92
N VAL A 24 14.64 -9.27 -9.93
CA VAL A 24 14.38 -8.42 -8.76
C VAL A 24 13.20 -7.51 -9.08
N ILE A 25 12.19 -7.51 -8.20
CA ILE A 25 10.99 -6.69 -8.32
C ILE A 25 10.85 -5.86 -7.04
N THR A 26 10.58 -4.57 -7.21
CA THR A 26 10.33 -3.61 -6.12
C THR A 26 8.93 -3.04 -6.25
N GLU A 27 8.49 -2.30 -5.23
CA GLU A 27 7.12 -1.77 -5.07
C GLU A 27 6.10 -2.87 -4.73
N SER A 28 5.38 -2.70 -3.62
CA SER A 28 4.51 -3.73 -3.07
C SER A 28 3.39 -4.16 -4.03
N LEU A 29 2.73 -3.20 -4.70
CA LEU A 29 1.66 -3.50 -5.65
C LEU A 29 2.16 -4.24 -6.88
N ALA A 30 3.33 -3.87 -7.41
CA ALA A 30 3.93 -4.58 -8.55
C ALA A 30 4.33 -6.02 -8.16
N ILE A 31 4.84 -6.22 -6.95
CA ILE A 31 5.13 -7.55 -6.39
C ILE A 31 3.84 -8.38 -6.27
N ILE A 32 2.75 -7.79 -5.77
CA ILE A 32 1.46 -8.49 -5.62
C ILE A 32 0.91 -8.92 -6.98
N GLU A 33 0.88 -8.02 -7.97
CA GLU A 33 0.42 -8.35 -9.32
C GLU A 33 1.31 -9.43 -9.96
N TYR A 34 2.63 -9.34 -9.81
CA TYR A 34 3.55 -10.36 -10.30
C TYR A 34 3.28 -11.74 -9.69
N ILE A 35 3.02 -11.81 -8.39
CA ILE A 35 2.72 -13.07 -7.70
C ILE A 35 1.40 -13.65 -8.23
N ASP A 36 0.37 -12.82 -8.35
CA ASP A 36 -0.95 -13.23 -8.83
C ASP A 36 -0.90 -13.81 -10.26
N GLU A 37 -0.14 -13.18 -11.14
CA GLU A 37 0.01 -13.61 -12.54
C GLU A 37 0.93 -14.83 -12.70
N THR A 38 1.86 -15.07 -11.76
CA THR A 38 2.92 -16.09 -11.91
C THR A 38 2.60 -17.41 -11.20
N PHE A 39 1.89 -17.37 -10.06
CA PHE A 39 1.69 -18.53 -9.20
C PHE A 39 0.22 -18.95 -9.16
N PRO A 40 -0.08 -20.26 -9.10
CA PRO A 40 -1.45 -20.73 -8.95
C PRO A 40 -2.02 -20.32 -7.58
N GLY A 41 -3.29 -19.90 -7.56
CA GLY A 41 -3.96 -19.48 -6.34
C GLY A 41 -5.28 -18.79 -6.63
N PRO A 42 -5.99 -18.33 -5.58
CA PRO A 42 -7.11 -17.41 -5.77
C PRO A 42 -6.61 -16.11 -6.41
N SER A 43 -7.31 -15.64 -7.44
CA SER A 43 -6.97 -14.40 -8.15
C SER A 43 -7.31 -13.17 -7.29
N LEU A 44 -6.35 -12.27 -7.13
CA LEU A 44 -6.50 -10.95 -6.54
C LEU A 44 -6.90 -9.89 -7.58
N LEU A 45 -6.85 -10.25 -8.87
CA LEU A 45 -7.16 -9.39 -9.99
C LEU A 45 -8.51 -9.81 -10.62
N PRO A 46 -9.57 -8.99 -10.47
CA PRO A 46 -10.84 -9.23 -11.13
C PRO A 46 -10.69 -9.30 -12.66
N SER A 47 -11.44 -10.19 -13.29
CA SER A 47 -11.44 -10.33 -14.76
C SER A 47 -12.16 -9.18 -15.47
N ASP A 48 -13.14 -8.54 -14.81
CA ASP A 48 -13.81 -7.36 -15.35
C ASP A 48 -12.87 -6.13 -15.29
N PRO A 49 -12.55 -5.48 -16.42
CA PRO A 49 -11.60 -4.37 -16.44
C PRO A 49 -12.03 -3.16 -15.62
N PHE A 50 -13.33 -2.89 -15.49
CA PHE A 50 -13.84 -1.76 -14.72
C PHE A 50 -13.69 -2.03 -13.22
N ILE A 51 -14.04 -3.25 -12.77
CA ILE A 51 -13.85 -3.68 -11.38
C ILE A 51 -12.37 -3.73 -11.02
N LEU A 52 -11.50 -4.20 -11.92
CA LEU A 52 -10.05 -4.18 -11.74
C LEU A 52 -9.52 -2.75 -11.60
N ALA A 53 -9.97 -1.82 -12.44
CA ALA A 53 -9.58 -0.42 -12.36
C ALA A 53 -10.01 0.22 -11.02
N LYS A 54 -11.21 -0.08 -10.53
CA LYS A 54 -11.68 0.36 -9.20
C LYS A 54 -10.83 -0.22 -8.07
N SER A 55 -10.52 -1.51 -8.15
CA SER A 55 -9.66 -2.20 -7.19
C SER A 55 -8.26 -1.56 -7.13
N ARG A 56 -7.62 -1.32 -8.28
CA ARG A 56 -6.34 -0.63 -8.37
C ARG A 56 -6.40 0.80 -7.85
N ALA A 57 -7.47 1.54 -8.13
CA ALA A 57 -7.64 2.90 -7.64
C ALA A 57 -7.65 2.95 -6.10
N ILE A 58 -8.36 2.03 -5.45
CA ILE A 58 -8.38 1.94 -3.98
C ILE A 58 -7.00 1.54 -3.44
N ALA A 59 -6.38 0.51 -4.03
CA ALA A 59 -5.05 0.06 -3.64
C ALA A 59 -4.01 1.19 -3.74
N LEU A 60 -4.04 1.96 -4.83
CA LEU A 60 -3.16 3.11 -5.05
C LEU A 60 -3.48 4.27 -4.11
N HIS A 61 -4.74 4.54 -3.79
CA HIS A 61 -5.11 5.55 -2.81
C HIS A 61 -4.40 5.29 -1.48
N ILE A 62 -4.40 4.04 -1.04
CA ILE A 62 -3.70 3.62 0.18
C ILE A 62 -2.19 3.68 0.00
N ALA A 63 -1.65 2.99 -1.02
CA ALA A 63 -0.23 2.78 -1.20
C ALA A 63 0.55 4.04 -1.57
N SER A 64 -0.10 5.00 -2.24
CA SER A 64 0.53 6.24 -2.70
C SER A 64 0.01 7.50 -1.99
N GLY A 65 -1.26 7.52 -1.58
CA GLY A 65 -1.90 8.68 -0.97
C GLY A 65 -1.85 8.70 0.55
N ILE A 66 -1.82 7.53 1.21
CA ILE A 66 -1.86 7.44 2.68
C ILE A 66 -0.51 6.99 3.24
N GLN A 67 -0.05 5.80 2.83
CA GLN A 67 1.11 5.14 3.44
C GLN A 67 2.41 5.98 3.38
N PRO A 68 2.75 6.64 2.26
CA PRO A 68 4.02 7.38 2.18
C PRO A 68 4.08 8.57 3.14
N LEU A 69 2.94 9.20 3.43
CA LEU A 69 2.84 10.35 4.35
C LEU A 69 3.07 9.96 5.81
N GLN A 70 2.94 8.66 6.11
CA GLN A 70 3.18 8.08 7.42
C GLN A 70 4.50 7.30 7.47
N ASN A 71 5.33 7.38 6.43
CA ASN A 71 6.63 6.77 6.45
C ASN A 71 7.49 7.39 7.57
N VAL A 72 8.25 6.56 8.29
CA VAL A 72 9.09 7.00 9.42
C VAL A 72 10.00 8.17 9.02
N ARG A 73 10.61 8.13 7.82
CA ARG A 73 11.50 9.20 7.34
C ARG A 73 10.75 10.52 7.14
N VAL A 74 9.50 10.46 6.70
CA VAL A 74 8.64 11.65 6.54
C VAL A 74 8.26 12.20 7.91
N LEU A 75 7.79 11.35 8.82
CA LEU A 75 7.39 11.75 10.17
C LEU A 75 8.55 12.35 10.97
N GLU A 76 9.73 11.75 10.92
CA GLU A 76 10.94 12.27 11.56
C GLU A 76 11.33 13.64 11.00
N LYS A 77 11.25 13.81 9.67
CA LYS A 77 11.56 15.11 9.05
C LYS A 77 10.54 16.17 9.44
N THR A 78 9.26 15.81 9.55
CA THR A 78 8.21 16.71 10.01
C THR A 78 8.42 17.17 11.44
N GLU A 79 8.78 16.27 12.37
CA GLU A 79 9.10 16.65 13.76
C GLU A 79 10.26 17.66 13.82
N GLN A 80 11.29 17.47 12.99
CA GLN A 80 12.44 18.39 12.94
C GLN A 80 12.04 19.79 12.46
N ILE A 81 11.05 19.91 11.57
CA ILE A 81 10.61 21.19 11.00
C ILE A 81 9.59 21.89 11.91
N ALA A 82 8.59 21.15 12.38
CA ALA A 82 7.45 21.69 13.13
C ALA A 82 7.68 21.69 14.66
N GLY A 83 8.73 21.03 15.14
CA GLY A 83 9.01 20.90 16.56
C GLY A 83 8.16 19.82 17.24
N ARG A 84 8.14 19.86 18.58
CA ARG A 84 7.53 18.81 19.41
C ARG A 84 6.05 18.62 19.06
N GLY A 85 5.70 17.41 18.64
CA GLY A 85 4.32 17.01 18.33
C GLY A 85 3.93 17.19 16.86
N GLY A 86 4.78 17.83 16.04
CA GLY A 86 4.51 18.07 14.64
C GLY A 86 4.29 16.79 13.83
N LYS A 87 5.03 15.70 14.13
CA LYS A 87 4.81 14.41 13.46
C LYS A 87 3.45 13.79 13.77
N GLN A 88 2.95 13.99 14.99
CA GLN A 88 1.66 13.44 15.42
C GLN A 88 0.52 14.20 14.75
N GLU A 89 0.59 15.53 14.75
CA GLU A 89 -0.39 16.38 14.06
C GLU A 89 -0.46 16.04 12.57
N TRP A 90 0.70 15.91 11.92
CA TRP A 90 0.81 15.50 10.52
C TRP A 90 0.21 14.13 10.27
N ALA A 91 0.61 13.11 11.03
CA ALA A 91 0.12 11.74 10.86
C ALA A 91 -1.41 11.69 11.01
N ASN A 92 -1.94 12.34 12.06
CA ASN A 92 -3.38 12.35 12.33
C ASN A 92 -4.17 13.07 11.22
N TYR A 93 -3.68 14.22 10.75
CA TYR A 93 -4.35 14.97 9.70
C TYR A 93 -4.46 14.16 8.41
N TRP A 94 -3.33 13.65 7.91
CA TRP A 94 -3.28 12.92 6.65
C TRP A 94 -3.97 11.55 6.73
N MET A 95 -3.87 10.86 7.86
CA MET A 95 -4.63 9.62 8.08
C MET A 95 -6.14 9.89 8.02
N ARG A 96 -6.62 10.91 8.76
CA ARG A 96 -8.05 11.24 8.78
C ARG A 96 -8.58 11.62 7.39
N LEU A 97 -7.83 12.44 6.67
CA LEU A 97 -8.20 12.84 5.31
C LEU A 97 -8.23 11.63 4.37
N GLY A 98 -7.16 10.83 4.35
CA GLY A 98 -7.06 9.66 3.49
C GLY A 98 -8.13 8.60 3.77
N LEU A 99 -8.45 8.36 5.04
CA LEU A 99 -9.53 7.45 5.45
C LEU A 99 -10.91 7.97 5.06
N ALA A 100 -11.18 9.28 5.16
CA ALA A 100 -12.45 9.86 4.73
C ALA A 100 -12.67 9.77 3.22
N GLU A 101 -11.61 9.96 2.43
CA GLU A 101 -11.62 9.78 0.98
C GLU A 101 -11.80 8.30 0.62
N LEU A 102 -11.09 7.40 1.31
CA LEU A 102 -11.23 5.95 1.15
C LEU A 102 -12.67 5.50 1.42
N GLU A 103 -13.27 5.94 2.53
CA GLU A 103 -14.66 5.66 2.89
C GLU A 103 -15.62 6.07 1.76
N THR A 104 -15.40 7.25 1.17
CA THR A 104 -16.19 7.75 0.04
C THR A 104 -16.08 6.85 -1.20
N MET A 105 -14.90 6.26 -1.45
CA MET A 105 -14.71 5.29 -2.52
C MET A 105 -15.46 3.98 -2.20
N LEU A 106 -15.31 3.48 -0.98
CA LEU A 106 -15.86 2.20 -0.53
C LEU A 106 -17.39 2.19 -0.52
N VAL A 107 -18.06 3.30 -0.20
CA VAL A 107 -19.53 3.42 -0.27
C VAL A 107 -20.10 2.97 -1.63
N LYS A 108 -19.33 3.08 -2.71
CA LYS A 108 -19.77 2.77 -4.08
C LYS A 108 -19.35 1.38 -4.55
N THR A 109 -18.39 0.74 -3.89
CA THR A 109 -17.74 -0.48 -4.40
C THR A 109 -17.82 -1.64 -3.43
N ALA A 110 -17.87 -1.38 -2.13
CA ALA A 110 -17.75 -2.41 -1.10
C ALA A 110 -18.98 -3.31 -1.05
N GLY A 111 -18.73 -4.61 -0.93
CA GLY A 111 -19.67 -5.62 -0.45
C GLY A 111 -19.18 -6.10 0.91
N LYS A 112 -18.80 -7.38 0.99
CA LYS A 112 -18.07 -7.94 2.14
C LYS A 112 -16.63 -7.40 2.26
N TYR A 113 -16.01 -7.05 1.14
CA TYR A 113 -14.62 -6.57 1.04
C TYR A 113 -14.59 -5.21 0.31
N CYS A 114 -13.39 -4.70 -0.01
CA CYS A 114 -13.23 -3.37 -0.62
C CYS A 114 -14.00 -3.21 -1.94
N VAL A 115 -14.11 -4.29 -2.72
CA VAL A 115 -14.86 -4.33 -3.98
C VAL A 115 -15.63 -5.65 -4.06
N GLY A 116 -16.96 -5.58 -3.90
CA GLY A 116 -17.81 -6.76 -3.88
C GLY A 116 -17.49 -7.72 -2.71
N ASP A 117 -17.63 -9.02 -2.97
CA ASP A 117 -17.60 -10.07 -1.94
C ASP A 117 -16.38 -11.00 -2.00
N GLU A 118 -15.41 -10.69 -2.88
CA GLU A 118 -14.14 -11.42 -3.00
C GLU A 118 -12.96 -10.56 -2.51
N ILE A 119 -11.92 -11.23 -1.99
CA ILE A 119 -10.67 -10.56 -1.60
C ILE A 119 -9.89 -10.22 -2.87
N ILE A 120 -9.57 -8.95 -3.06
CA ILE A 120 -8.88 -8.45 -4.25
C ILE A 120 -7.69 -7.57 -3.86
N ILE A 121 -6.94 -7.09 -4.86
CA ILE A 121 -5.71 -6.32 -4.64
C ILE A 121 -5.88 -5.14 -3.66
N ALA A 122 -7.04 -4.48 -3.63
CA ALA A 122 -7.31 -3.40 -2.69
C ALA A 122 -7.28 -3.85 -1.22
N ASP A 123 -7.83 -5.04 -0.92
CA ASP A 123 -7.91 -5.59 0.43
C ASP A 123 -6.52 -5.88 1.01
N THR A 124 -5.55 -6.20 0.16
CA THR A 124 -4.15 -6.43 0.58
C THR A 124 -3.50 -5.19 1.19
N CYS A 125 -4.02 -3.99 0.89
CA CYS A 125 -3.46 -2.71 1.33
C CYS A 125 -4.09 -2.21 2.65
N VAL A 126 -5.32 -2.61 2.96
CA VAL A 126 -6.05 -2.13 4.15
C VAL A 126 -5.31 -2.40 5.47
N PRO A 127 -4.73 -3.59 5.72
CA PRO A 127 -4.02 -3.85 6.96
C PRO A 127 -2.89 -2.84 7.24
N SER A 128 -2.24 -2.32 6.19
CA SER A 128 -1.11 -1.39 6.31
C SER A 128 -1.46 -0.05 6.95
N ILE A 129 -2.75 0.32 6.97
CA ILE A 129 -3.26 1.58 7.55
C ILE A 129 -4.10 1.36 8.81
N VAL A 130 -4.55 0.13 9.09
CA VAL A 130 -5.37 -0.19 10.28
C VAL A 130 -4.53 -0.75 11.44
N GLU A 131 -3.47 -1.53 11.18
CA GLU A 131 -2.65 -2.14 12.25
C GLU A 131 -1.73 -1.16 13.01
N ARG A 132 -1.68 0.11 12.62
CA ARG A 132 -0.80 1.11 13.25
C ARG A 132 -1.34 1.71 14.55
N GLU A 133 -2.51 1.29 15.04
CA GLU A 133 -3.08 1.76 16.32
C GLU A 133 -2.64 0.93 17.56
N LYS A 134 -1.38 0.50 17.65
CA LYS A 134 -0.82 -0.09 18.88
C LYS A 134 0.39 0.67 19.39
#